data_AF-A0A7S2SGZ1-F1
#
_entry.id   AF-A0A7S2SGZ1-F1
#
_cell.length_a   1.000
_cell.length_b   1.000
_cell.length_c   1.000
_cell.angle_alpha   90.00
_cell.angle_beta   90.00
_cell.angle_gamma   90.00
#
_symmetry.space_group_name_H-M   'P 1'
#
loop_
_entity.id
_entity.type
_entity.pdbx_description
1 polymer ?
#
loop_
_entity_poly.entity_id
_entity_poly.type
_entity_poly.pdbx_seq_one_letter_code
_entity_poly.pdbx_strand_id
1 'polypeptide(L)'
;NQFKTSQVFISPEGNWTKAVNVAVRERKQQQTCWVRGPYTSPYFVATRFRHLILAASGIGITPALGVMGQYPGLSRTKILVWMTRSKVMIKFFAPLMKDAHLSIVFYTGKDPITSEELDSIVVHGNIYVQQARPKCLEETIESVVLRFENSFEALSNPLNQARSLDLIQQRHKKSWCLLYCGGSVLVMDKLCALATKHSMGWKCEFFDW
;
A
#
# COMPACT_ATOMS: atom_id res chain seq x y z
N ASN A 1 4.27 -12.05 -15.55
CA ASN A 1 4.95 -12.91 -14.56
C ASN A 1 4.17 -12.93 -13.27
N GLN A 2 3.35 -13.97 -13.11
CA GLN A 2 2.64 -14.33 -11.89
C GLN A 2 3.69 -14.75 -10.84
N PHE A 3 3.52 -14.39 -9.56
CA PHE A 3 4.42 -14.84 -8.50
C PHE A 3 4.51 -16.38 -8.54
N LYS A 4 5.72 -16.94 -8.74
CA LYS A 4 5.96 -18.41 -8.77
C LYS A 4 5.76 -19.09 -7.40
N THR A 5 5.47 -18.32 -6.34
CA THR A 5 5.29 -18.82 -4.97
C THR A 5 4.17 -18.08 -4.27
N SER A 6 3.24 -18.82 -3.65
CA SER A 6 2.31 -18.28 -2.65
C SER A 6 3.07 -18.09 -1.33
N GLN A 7 3.03 -16.88 -0.78
CA GLN A 7 3.70 -16.55 0.48
C GLN A 7 2.68 -16.06 1.51
N VAL A 8 2.85 -16.45 2.76
CA VAL A 8 2.05 -15.97 3.90
C VAL A 8 3.01 -15.36 4.90
N PHE A 9 2.70 -14.14 5.36
CA PHE A 9 3.40 -13.51 6.47
C PHE A 9 2.56 -13.66 7.73
N ILE A 10 3.15 -14.22 8.79
CA ILE A 10 2.48 -14.44 10.07
C ILE A 10 3.27 -13.72 11.17
N SER A 11 2.67 -12.72 11.81
CA SER A 11 3.27 -12.06 12.97
C SER A 11 3.03 -12.88 14.25
N PRO A 12 4.04 -13.10 15.11
CA PRO A 12 3.93 -13.91 16.33
C PRO A 12 3.26 -13.16 17.50
N GLU A 13 2.01 -12.72 17.31
CA GLU A 13 1.26 -11.95 18.33
C GLU A 13 0.49 -12.85 19.34
N GLY A 14 -0.06 -13.98 18.90
CA GLY A 14 -0.91 -14.87 19.71
C GLY A 14 -0.26 -16.22 20.02
N ASN A 15 -0.89 -17.02 20.89
CA ASN A 15 -0.38 -18.34 21.29
C ASN A 15 -0.07 -19.23 20.08
N TRP A 16 -1.01 -19.31 19.14
CA TRP A 16 -0.84 -20.11 17.92
C TRP A 16 0.26 -19.56 17.02
N THR A 17 0.28 -18.25 16.72
CA THR A 17 1.30 -17.68 15.82
C THR A 17 2.71 -17.72 16.41
N LYS A 18 2.85 -17.61 17.74
CA LYS A 18 4.11 -17.82 18.46
C LYS A 18 4.58 -19.27 18.38
N ALA A 19 3.68 -20.23 18.60
CA ALA A 19 4.00 -21.66 18.47
C ALA A 19 4.44 -22.01 17.05
N VAL A 20 3.75 -21.49 16.03
CA VAL A 20 4.17 -21.65 14.62
C VAL A 20 5.54 -21.03 14.38
N ASN A 21 5.82 -19.84 14.91
CA ASN A 21 7.12 -19.19 14.76
C ASN A 21 8.26 -20.02 15.37
N VAL A 22 8.06 -20.57 16.57
CA VAL A 22 9.02 -21.47 17.24
C VAL A 22 9.24 -22.72 16.39
N ALA A 23 8.15 -23.41 15.99
CA ALA A 23 8.24 -24.63 15.19
C ALA A 23 8.99 -24.41 13.85
N VAL A 24 8.74 -23.29 13.17
CA VAL A 24 9.43 -22.93 11.92
C VAL A 24 10.91 -22.59 12.15
N ARG A 25 11.24 -21.89 13.24
CA ARG A 25 12.63 -21.51 13.57
C ARG A 25 13.49 -22.68 13.97
N GLU A 26 12.93 -23.63 14.73
CA GLU A 26 13.64 -24.81 15.17
C GLU A 26 13.96 -25.79 14.02
N ARG A 27 13.33 -25.60 12.83
CA ARG A 27 13.58 -26.35 11.58
C ARG A 27 13.71 -27.87 11.75
N LYS A 28 13.04 -28.44 12.76
CA LYS A 28 13.16 -29.87 13.08
C LYS A 28 12.69 -30.77 11.94
N GLN A 29 11.76 -30.30 11.11
CA GLN A 29 11.28 -30.97 9.90
C GLN A 29 10.45 -30.03 9.02
N GLN A 30 10.32 -30.36 7.72
CA GLN A 30 9.29 -29.74 6.87
C GLN A 30 7.90 -30.13 7.39
N GLN A 31 6.99 -29.16 7.47
CA GLN A 31 5.63 -29.36 7.97
C GLN A 31 4.63 -29.17 6.84
N THR A 32 3.70 -30.11 6.69
CA THR A 32 2.57 -29.98 5.78
C THR A 32 1.56 -28.99 6.37
N CYS A 33 0.95 -28.16 5.53
CA CYS A 33 -0.13 -27.28 5.94
C CYS A 33 -1.37 -27.48 5.07
N TRP A 34 -2.54 -27.27 5.67
CA TRP A 34 -3.81 -27.24 4.97
C TRP A 34 -4.13 -25.80 4.59
N VAL A 35 -4.45 -25.56 3.32
CA VAL A 35 -4.81 -24.24 2.82
C VAL A 35 -6.26 -24.28 2.35
N ARG A 36 -7.08 -23.35 2.86
CA ARG A 36 -8.47 -23.15 2.43
C ARG A 36 -8.62 -21.75 1.84
N GLY A 37 -9.10 -21.66 0.60
CA GLY A 37 -9.27 -20.40 -0.14
C GLY A 37 -9.16 -20.61 -1.66
N PRO A 38 -9.08 -19.51 -2.44
CA PRO A 38 -9.04 -18.12 -2.01
C PRO A 38 -10.40 -17.58 -1.54
N TYR A 39 -10.38 -16.58 -0.64
CA TYR A 39 -11.55 -15.77 -0.30
C TYR A 39 -11.49 -14.45 -1.07
N THR A 40 -12.64 -13.95 -1.51
CA THR A 40 -12.72 -12.71 -2.31
C THR A 40 -12.47 -11.48 -1.44
N SER A 41 -11.39 -10.74 -1.72
CA SER A 41 -11.14 -9.44 -1.09
C SER A 41 -11.94 -8.32 -1.77
N PRO A 42 -12.39 -7.28 -1.04
CA PRO A 42 -12.92 -6.05 -1.61
C PRO A 42 -12.00 -5.40 -2.65
N TYR A 43 -10.71 -5.72 -2.64
CA TYR A 43 -9.71 -5.24 -3.59
C TYR A 43 -9.93 -5.72 -5.03
N PHE A 44 -10.85 -6.68 -5.28
CA PHE A 44 -11.23 -7.08 -6.63
C PHE A 44 -11.68 -5.90 -7.51
N VAL A 45 -12.21 -4.83 -6.91
CA VAL A 45 -12.60 -3.62 -7.65
C VAL A 45 -11.43 -2.94 -8.37
N ALA A 46 -10.18 -3.21 -7.98
CA ALA A 46 -8.98 -2.66 -8.62
C ALA A 46 -8.94 -2.92 -10.14
N THR A 47 -9.56 -4.03 -10.59
CA THR A 47 -9.74 -4.38 -12.01
C THR A 47 -10.38 -3.24 -12.83
N ARG A 48 -11.22 -2.40 -12.21
CA ARG A 48 -12.04 -1.38 -12.87
C ARG A 48 -11.39 0.01 -12.96
N PHE A 49 -10.23 0.22 -12.33
CA PHE A 49 -9.63 1.56 -12.19
C PHE A 49 -8.21 1.66 -12.75
N ARG A 50 -7.91 2.72 -13.48
CA ARG A 50 -6.59 2.92 -14.12
C ARG A 50 -5.52 3.34 -13.12
N HIS A 51 -5.92 4.03 -12.06
CA HIS A 51 -5.01 4.55 -11.06
C HIS A 51 -5.45 4.09 -9.67
N LEU A 52 -4.50 3.56 -8.90
CA LEU A 52 -4.75 2.91 -7.62
C LEU A 52 -3.95 3.61 -6.52
N ILE A 53 -4.64 4.04 -5.48
CA ILE A 53 -4.06 4.48 -4.21
C ILE A 53 -4.28 3.33 -3.24
N LEU A 54 -3.21 2.61 -2.93
CA LEU A 54 -3.19 1.45 -2.05
C LEU A 54 -2.73 1.93 -0.68
N ALA A 55 -3.68 2.15 0.24
CA ALA A 55 -3.41 2.59 1.59
C ALA A 55 -3.43 1.41 2.57
N ALA A 56 -2.52 1.39 3.54
CA ALA A 56 -2.46 0.30 4.50
C ALA A 56 -1.95 0.73 5.87
N SER A 57 -2.37 0.01 6.93
CA SER A 57 -1.74 0.08 8.24
C SER A 57 -1.28 -1.29 8.74
N GLY A 58 -0.07 -1.33 9.31
CA GLY A 58 0.54 -2.54 9.85
C GLY A 58 0.60 -3.66 8.81
N ILE A 59 0.09 -4.84 9.18
CA ILE A 59 0.06 -6.02 8.29
C ILE A 59 -0.95 -5.90 7.15
N GLY A 60 -1.84 -4.91 7.20
CA GLY A 60 -2.81 -4.62 6.14
C GLY A 60 -2.19 -4.21 4.80
N ILE A 61 -0.86 -4.17 4.66
CA ILE A 61 -0.17 -3.99 3.39
C ILE A 61 -0.34 -5.21 2.45
N THR A 62 -0.64 -6.40 2.98
CA THR A 62 -0.63 -7.63 2.18
C THR A 62 -1.65 -7.64 1.03
N PRO A 63 -2.89 -7.14 1.14
CA PRO A 63 -3.79 -7.06 -0.01
C PRO A 63 -3.32 -6.05 -1.06
N ALA A 64 -2.70 -4.94 -0.63
CA ALA A 64 -2.11 -3.96 -1.54
C ALA A 64 -0.99 -4.59 -2.39
N LEU A 65 -0.08 -5.36 -1.77
CA LEU A 65 0.97 -6.08 -2.50
C LEU A 65 0.39 -7.16 -3.42
N GLY A 66 -0.70 -7.83 -2.99
CA GLY A 66 -1.44 -8.76 -3.83
C GLY A 66 -1.94 -8.11 -5.12
N VAL A 67 -2.56 -6.92 -5.01
CA VAL A 67 -3.00 -6.15 -6.18
C VAL A 67 -1.83 -5.71 -7.04
N MET A 68 -0.72 -5.23 -6.47
CA MET A 68 0.47 -4.88 -7.25
C MET A 68 0.98 -6.06 -8.07
N GLY A 69 1.04 -7.25 -7.45
CA GLY A 69 1.47 -8.48 -8.11
C GLY A 69 0.56 -8.97 -9.22
N GLN A 70 -0.74 -8.70 -9.12
CA GLN A 70 -1.71 -9.02 -10.17
C GLN A 70 -1.55 -8.12 -11.40
N TYR A 71 -1.06 -6.88 -11.21
CA TYR A 71 -0.86 -5.91 -12.28
C TYR A 71 0.61 -5.45 -12.36
N PRO A 72 1.54 -6.36 -12.71
CA PRO A 72 2.95 -6.03 -12.80
C PRO A 72 3.21 -5.01 -13.93
N GLY A 73 4.28 -4.22 -13.79
CA GLY A 73 4.66 -3.20 -14.77
C GLY A 73 3.79 -1.95 -14.71
N LEU A 74 3.65 -1.26 -15.85
CA LEU A 74 3.11 0.12 -15.90
C LEU A 74 1.69 0.22 -16.48
N SER A 75 0.96 -0.90 -16.62
CA SER A 75 -0.41 -0.90 -17.17
C SER A 75 -1.42 -0.10 -16.34
N ARG A 76 -1.12 0.11 -15.05
CA ARG A 76 -1.92 0.89 -14.10
C ARG A 76 -0.98 1.64 -13.17
N THR A 77 -1.34 2.88 -12.84
CA THR A 77 -0.64 3.66 -11.81
C THR A 77 -0.91 3.05 -10.45
N LYS A 78 0.14 2.88 -9.65
CA LYS A 78 0.08 2.28 -8.33
C LYS A 78 0.85 3.17 -7.36
N ILE A 79 0.13 3.78 -6.42
CA ILE A 79 0.69 4.58 -5.34
C ILE A 79 0.42 3.83 -4.05
N LEU A 80 1.47 3.50 -3.30
CA LEU A 80 1.34 2.87 -1.98
C LEU A 80 1.52 3.92 -0.90
N VAL A 81 0.61 3.91 0.07
CA VAL A 81 0.69 4.73 1.28
C VAL A 81 0.57 3.83 2.49
N TRP A 82 1.68 3.56 3.17
CA TRP A 82 1.73 2.55 4.21
C TRP A 82 2.18 3.13 5.54
N MET A 83 1.42 2.86 6.60
CA MET A 83 1.74 3.25 7.97
C MET A 83 2.12 2.02 8.79
N THR A 84 3.32 1.98 9.34
CA THR A 84 3.77 0.82 10.12
C THR A 84 4.71 1.23 11.26
N ARG A 85 4.77 0.39 12.30
CA ARG A 85 5.70 0.53 13.43
C ARG A 85 6.89 -0.42 13.32
N SER A 86 6.86 -1.37 12.37
CA SER A 86 7.84 -2.45 12.28
C SER A 86 8.82 -2.22 11.14
N LYS A 87 10.09 -1.94 11.48
CA LYS A 87 11.17 -1.84 10.48
C LYS A 87 11.48 -3.17 9.80
N VAL A 88 11.27 -4.28 10.51
CA VAL A 88 11.43 -5.64 9.97
C VAL A 88 10.42 -5.88 8.84
N MET A 89 9.16 -5.46 9.03
CA MET A 89 8.16 -5.56 7.98
C MET A 89 8.52 -4.71 6.76
N ILE A 90 9.04 -3.49 6.97
CA ILE A 90 9.44 -2.63 5.85
C ILE A 90 10.53 -3.32 5.03
N LYS A 91 11.59 -3.82 5.68
CA LYS A 91 12.67 -4.56 5.00
C LYS A 91 12.16 -5.80 4.28
N PHE A 92 11.28 -6.57 4.93
CA PHE A 92 10.71 -7.79 4.36
C PHE A 92 9.89 -7.52 3.09
N PHE A 93 9.05 -6.48 3.11
CA PHE A 93 8.14 -6.18 2.00
C PHE A 93 8.74 -5.25 0.94
N ALA A 94 9.87 -4.57 1.19
CA ALA A 94 10.51 -3.67 0.23
C ALA A 94 10.73 -4.27 -1.17
N PRO A 95 11.23 -5.51 -1.33
CA PRO A 95 11.36 -6.13 -2.65
C PRO A 95 10.04 -6.28 -3.41
N LEU A 96 8.89 -6.37 -2.71
CA LEU A 96 7.56 -6.50 -3.30
C LEU A 96 6.93 -5.15 -3.65
N MET A 97 7.49 -4.04 -3.19
CA MET A 97 7.02 -2.68 -3.50
C MET A 97 7.54 -2.15 -4.84
N LYS A 98 8.44 -2.87 -5.52
CA LYS A 98 9.11 -2.44 -6.76
C LYS A 98 8.18 -2.04 -7.92
N ASP A 99 6.97 -2.62 -7.97
CA ASP A 99 5.99 -2.34 -9.02
C ASP A 99 5.16 -1.08 -8.73
N ALA A 100 5.30 -0.49 -7.55
CA ALA A 100 4.69 0.80 -7.24
C ALA A 100 5.41 1.92 -8.01
N HIS A 101 4.63 2.86 -8.55
CA HIS A 101 5.20 4.08 -9.12
C HIS A 101 5.75 5.00 -8.02
N LEU A 102 5.14 4.93 -6.84
CA LEU A 102 5.59 5.59 -5.62
C LEU A 102 5.10 4.80 -4.41
N SER A 103 5.98 4.56 -3.44
CA SER A 103 5.64 4.02 -2.13
C SER A 103 6.02 5.02 -1.06
N ILE A 104 5.04 5.52 -0.31
CA ILE A 104 5.24 6.39 0.84
C ILE A 104 5.02 5.57 2.10
N VAL A 105 6.08 5.41 2.90
CA VAL A 105 6.05 4.65 4.15
C VAL A 105 6.18 5.60 5.32
N PHE A 106 5.11 5.73 6.10
CA PHE A 106 5.12 6.42 7.39
C PHE A 106 5.54 5.43 8.48
N TYR A 107 6.82 5.46 8.82
CA TYR A 107 7.37 4.69 9.93
C TYR A 107 7.09 5.40 11.26
N THR A 108 6.39 4.73 12.15
CA THR A 108 5.87 5.26 13.41
C THR A 108 6.33 4.44 14.63
N GLY A 109 7.37 3.62 14.44
CA GLY A 109 7.99 2.84 15.51
C GLY A 109 8.86 3.69 16.42
N LYS A 110 9.21 3.15 17.58
CA LYS A 110 10.03 3.85 18.58
C LYS A 110 11.51 3.91 18.16
N ASP A 111 12.00 2.81 17.60
CA ASP A 111 13.41 2.68 17.23
C ASP A 111 13.63 3.28 15.85
N PRO A 112 14.47 4.32 15.68
CA PRO A 112 14.70 4.90 14.37
C PRO A 112 15.31 3.89 13.39
N ILE A 113 14.98 4.05 12.12
CA ILE A 113 15.62 3.38 11.00
C ILE A 113 16.92 4.13 10.69
N THR A 114 18.04 3.42 10.73
CA THR A 114 19.37 3.98 10.43
C THR A 114 19.51 4.26 8.92
N SER A 115 20.49 5.07 8.53
CA SER A 115 20.74 5.38 7.11
C SER A 115 21.05 4.13 6.28
N GLU A 116 21.87 3.22 6.80
CA GLU A 116 22.20 1.95 6.13
C GLU A 116 20.95 1.09 5.90
N GLU A 117 20.04 1.06 6.89
CA GLU A 117 18.76 0.37 6.75
C GLU A 117 17.86 1.04 5.72
N LEU A 118 17.83 2.37 5.65
CA LEU A 118 17.08 3.11 4.63
C LEU A 118 17.62 2.82 3.24
N ASP A 119 18.93 2.83 3.04
CA ASP A 119 19.58 2.52 1.77
C ASP A 119 19.19 1.12 1.28
N SER A 120 19.18 0.14 2.21
CA SER A 120 18.73 -1.23 1.92
C SER A 120 17.25 -1.34 1.54
N ILE A 121 16.41 -0.36 1.92
CA ILE A 121 14.98 -0.33 1.60
C ILE A 121 14.78 0.33 0.24
N VAL A 122 15.36 1.52 0.02
CA VAL A 122 15.11 2.34 -1.17
C VAL A 122 15.73 1.77 -2.44
N VAL A 123 16.74 0.90 -2.33
CA VAL A 123 17.31 0.17 -3.47
C VAL A 123 16.26 -0.68 -4.22
N HIS A 124 15.14 -1.01 -3.58
CA HIS A 124 14.09 -1.84 -4.17
C HIS A 124 13.08 -1.09 -5.05
N GLY A 125 13.11 0.25 -5.11
CA GLY A 125 12.24 1.03 -5.99
C GLY A 125 12.02 2.46 -5.50
N ASN A 126 10.98 3.11 -6.03
CA ASN A 126 10.63 4.47 -5.62
C ASN A 126 9.93 4.47 -4.24
N ILE A 127 10.71 4.20 -3.20
CA ILE A 127 10.24 4.10 -1.81
C ILE A 127 10.76 5.30 -1.03
N TYR A 128 9.83 6.07 -0.48
CA TYR A 128 10.09 7.19 0.41
C TYR A 128 9.67 6.80 1.83
N VAL A 129 10.61 6.80 2.77
CA VAL A 129 10.33 6.47 4.18
C VAL A 129 10.39 7.74 5.03
N GLN A 130 9.26 8.09 5.62
CA GLN A 130 9.15 9.17 6.59
C GLN A 130 9.06 8.59 8.00
N GLN A 131 10.03 8.90 8.86
CA GLN A 131 10.07 8.43 10.25
C GLN A 131 9.20 9.27 11.19
N ALA A 132 7.94 9.46 10.81
CA ALA A 132 6.95 10.17 11.59
C ALA A 132 5.53 9.78 11.15
N ARG A 133 4.54 10.09 12.00
CA ARG A 133 3.14 10.09 11.57
C ARG A 133 2.92 11.18 10.52
N PRO A 134 2.04 10.98 9.52
CA PRO A 134 1.65 12.05 8.63
C PRO A 134 0.98 13.17 9.44
N LYS A 135 1.43 14.43 9.24
CA LYS A 135 0.75 15.59 9.83
C LYS A 135 -0.67 15.72 9.26
N CYS A 136 -0.79 15.64 7.93
CA CYS A 136 -2.05 15.57 7.20
C CYS A 136 -1.92 14.50 6.11
N LEU A 137 -2.60 13.36 6.30
CA LEU A 137 -2.52 12.22 5.38
C LEU A 137 -3.25 12.55 4.09
N GLU A 138 -4.38 13.23 4.21
CA GLU A 138 -5.28 13.63 3.15
C GLU A 138 -4.58 14.57 2.18
N GLU A 139 -3.98 15.66 2.67
CA GLU A 139 -3.20 16.61 1.86
C GLU A 139 -2.01 15.94 1.17
N THR A 140 -1.35 14.99 1.85
CA THR A 140 -0.25 14.24 1.25
C THR A 140 -0.74 13.44 0.04
N ILE A 141 -1.86 12.72 0.18
CA ILE A 141 -2.44 11.94 -0.91
C ILE A 141 -2.93 12.88 -2.02
N GLU A 142 -3.62 13.97 -1.68
CA GLU A 142 -4.09 14.96 -2.66
C GLU A 142 -2.93 15.53 -3.48
N SER A 143 -1.84 15.94 -2.82
CA SER A 143 -0.65 16.50 -3.49
C SER A 143 0.00 15.50 -4.42
N VAL A 144 0.11 14.24 -4.00
CA VAL A 144 0.70 13.19 -4.83
C VAL A 144 -0.18 12.91 -6.05
N VAL A 145 -1.50 12.72 -5.86
CA VAL A 145 -2.43 12.48 -6.96
C VAL A 145 -2.39 13.63 -7.96
N LEU A 146 -2.40 14.88 -7.48
CA LEU A 146 -2.31 16.06 -8.32
C LEU A 146 -1.03 16.09 -9.15
N ARG A 147 0.11 15.71 -8.57
CA ARG A 147 1.39 15.61 -9.30
C ARG A 147 1.35 14.55 -10.39
N PHE A 148 0.76 13.38 -10.12
CA PHE A 148 0.60 12.34 -11.14
C PHE A 148 -0.31 12.80 -12.28
N GLU A 149 -1.45 13.40 -11.95
CA GLU A 149 -2.38 13.96 -12.93
C GLU A 149 -1.74 15.05 -13.80
N ASN A 150 -1.03 16.00 -13.19
CA ASN A 150 -0.29 17.01 -13.94
C ASN A 150 0.82 16.40 -14.80
N SER A 151 1.42 15.28 -14.37
CA SER A 151 2.41 14.57 -15.19
C SER A 151 1.77 13.87 -16.39
N PHE A 152 0.56 13.32 -16.24
CA PHE A 152 -0.21 12.75 -17.34
C PHE A 152 -0.66 13.81 -18.34
N GLU A 153 -1.15 14.96 -17.85
CA GLU A 153 -1.56 16.10 -18.66
C GLU A 153 -0.38 16.77 -19.35
N ALA A 154 0.79 16.91 -18.70
CA ALA A 154 1.97 17.53 -19.31
C ALA A 154 2.47 16.79 -20.57
N LEU A 155 2.23 15.47 -20.67
CA LEU A 155 2.49 14.70 -21.89
C LEU A 155 1.56 15.08 -23.05
N SER A 156 0.37 15.62 -22.74
CA SER A 156 -0.66 15.96 -23.71
C SER A 156 -0.71 17.47 -24.00
N ASN A 157 -0.54 18.32 -22.99
CA ASN A 157 -0.52 19.77 -23.08
C ASN A 157 0.28 20.41 -21.90
N PRO A 158 1.55 20.80 -22.11
CA PRO A 158 2.43 21.31 -21.04
C PRO A 158 1.97 22.58 -20.32
N LEU A 159 1.07 23.37 -20.93
CA LEU A 159 0.61 24.65 -20.40
C LEU A 159 -0.58 24.51 -19.44
N ASN A 160 -1.18 23.33 -19.34
CA ASN A 160 -2.41 23.12 -18.57
C ASN A 160 -2.14 22.29 -17.30
N GLN A 161 -1.59 22.93 -16.27
CA GLN A 161 -1.36 22.30 -14.97
C GLN A 161 -2.47 22.69 -13.99
N ALA A 162 -3.13 21.69 -13.40
CA ALA A 162 -4.10 21.91 -12.35
C ALA A 162 -3.40 22.31 -11.04
N ARG A 163 -3.97 23.30 -10.34
CA ARG A 163 -3.48 23.75 -9.03
C ARG A 163 -4.13 23.03 -7.85
N SER A 164 -5.26 22.36 -8.10
CA SER A 164 -5.98 21.55 -7.12
C SER A 164 -6.66 20.38 -7.82
N LEU A 165 -6.98 19.33 -7.07
CA LEU A 165 -7.75 18.21 -7.59
C LEU A 165 -9.12 18.68 -8.10
N ASP A 166 -9.73 19.69 -7.49
CA ASP A 166 -11.05 20.19 -7.90
C ASP A 166 -11.11 20.62 -9.37
N LEU A 167 -10.00 21.14 -9.90
CA LEU A 167 -9.85 21.60 -11.28
C LEU A 167 -9.59 20.48 -12.29
N ILE A 168 -9.33 19.25 -11.83
CA ILE A 168 -9.14 18.10 -12.71
C ILE A 168 -10.48 17.67 -13.30
N GLN A 169 -10.47 17.28 -14.58
CA GLN A 169 -11.67 16.79 -15.25
C GLN A 169 -12.28 15.59 -14.50
N GLN A 170 -13.60 15.61 -14.31
CA GLN A 170 -14.33 14.58 -13.57
C GLN A 170 -14.06 13.15 -14.06
N ARG A 171 -13.84 12.95 -15.36
CA ARG A 171 -13.49 11.64 -15.94
C ARG A 171 -12.17 11.07 -15.41
N HIS A 172 -11.18 11.91 -15.14
CA HIS A 172 -9.89 11.48 -14.62
C HIS A 172 -10.02 11.11 -13.14
N LYS A 173 -10.74 11.92 -12.35
CA LYS A 173 -11.05 11.61 -10.93
C LYS A 173 -11.72 10.25 -10.74
N LYS A 174 -12.73 9.94 -11.57
CA LYS A 174 -13.45 8.65 -11.54
C LYS A 174 -12.58 7.45 -11.95
N SER A 175 -11.40 7.68 -12.53
CA SER A 175 -10.46 6.63 -12.89
C SER A 175 -9.49 6.26 -11.76
N TRP A 176 -9.49 7.02 -10.66
CA TRP A 176 -8.80 6.71 -9.42
C TRP A 176 -9.66 5.86 -8.48
N CYS A 177 -9.00 4.95 -7.78
CA CYS A 177 -9.59 4.24 -6.65
C CYS A 177 -8.63 4.18 -5.47
N LEU A 178 -9.16 4.51 -4.30
CA LEU A 178 -8.50 4.42 -3.01
C LEU A 178 -8.96 3.14 -2.30
N LEU A 179 -8.00 2.26 -2.01
CA LEU A 179 -8.21 0.98 -1.33
C LEU A 179 -7.47 1.04 0.00
N TYR A 180 -8.17 0.85 1.11
CA TYR A 180 -7.56 0.82 2.44
C TYR A 180 -7.67 -0.55 3.09
N CYS A 181 -6.60 -1.01 3.74
CA CYS A 181 -6.63 -2.20 4.58
C CYS A 181 -5.87 -1.97 5.90
N GLY A 182 -6.55 -2.22 7.02
CA GLY A 182 -5.95 -2.14 8.35
C GLY A 182 -6.95 -1.84 9.46
N GLY A 183 -6.44 -1.53 10.66
CA GLY A 183 -7.26 -1.45 11.88
C GLY A 183 -7.52 -0.05 12.45
N SER A 184 -7.02 1.02 11.83
CA SER A 184 -7.26 2.38 12.32
C SER A 184 -8.55 2.98 11.73
N VAL A 185 -9.57 3.16 12.58
CA VAL A 185 -10.85 3.83 12.23
C VAL A 185 -10.60 5.27 11.78
N LEU A 186 -9.78 6.02 12.52
CA LEU A 186 -9.43 7.39 12.18
C LEU A 186 -8.83 7.50 10.77
N VAL A 187 -7.93 6.58 10.39
CA VAL A 187 -7.36 6.54 9.04
C VAL A 187 -8.43 6.18 8.01
N MET A 188 -9.27 5.19 8.29
CA MET A 188 -10.37 4.80 7.41
C MET A 188 -11.30 5.98 7.12
N ASP A 189 -11.75 6.71 8.14
CA ASP A 189 -12.68 7.83 8.02
C ASP A 189 -12.07 8.97 7.19
N LYS A 190 -10.82 9.32 7.45
CA LYS A 190 -10.08 10.34 6.69
C LYS A 190 -9.97 9.98 5.22
N LEU A 191 -9.65 8.72 4.91
CA LEU A 191 -9.51 8.24 3.53
C LEU A 191 -10.87 8.15 2.82
N CYS A 192 -11.93 7.75 3.53
CA CYS A 192 -13.30 7.73 3.02
C CYS A 192 -13.80 9.14 2.68
N ALA A 193 -13.58 10.10 3.59
CA ALA A 193 -13.94 11.50 3.37
C ALA A 193 -13.19 12.09 2.18
N LEU A 194 -11.89 11.80 2.05
CA LEU A 194 -11.07 12.21 0.92
C LEU A 194 -11.60 11.65 -0.41
N ALA A 195 -11.85 10.34 -0.48
CA ALA A 195 -12.36 9.71 -1.70
C ALA A 195 -13.74 10.26 -2.10
N THR A 196 -14.60 10.52 -1.10
CA THR A 196 -15.93 11.11 -1.30
C THR A 196 -15.82 12.53 -1.84
N LYS A 197 -15.00 13.38 -1.20
CA LYS A 197 -14.73 14.77 -1.62
C LYS A 197 -14.34 14.86 -3.10
N HIS A 198 -13.49 13.95 -3.55
CA HIS A 198 -12.95 13.97 -4.92
C HIS A 198 -13.64 13.01 -5.90
N SER A 199 -14.76 12.40 -5.53
CA SER A 199 -15.49 11.44 -6.38
C SER A 199 -14.62 10.29 -6.91
N MET A 200 -13.70 9.79 -6.07
CA MET A 200 -12.86 8.63 -6.36
C MET A 200 -13.56 7.33 -5.96
N GLY A 201 -13.17 6.20 -6.55
CA GLY A 201 -13.57 4.89 -6.06
C GLY A 201 -13.04 4.63 -4.65
N TRP A 202 -13.82 3.96 -3.79
CA TRP A 202 -13.42 3.64 -2.41
C TRP A 202 -13.81 2.22 -2.03
N LYS A 203 -12.87 1.48 -1.43
CA LYS A 203 -13.13 0.24 -0.68
C LYS A 203 -12.20 0.14 0.53
N CYS A 204 -12.69 -0.50 1.57
CA CYS A 204 -11.97 -0.75 2.80
C CYS A 204 -12.08 -2.23 3.17
N GLU A 205 -10.99 -2.78 3.70
CA GLU A 205 -10.97 -4.04 4.43
C GLU A 205 -10.49 -3.72 5.86
N PHE A 206 -11.43 -3.70 6.80
CA PHE A 206 -11.19 -3.28 8.17
C PHE A 206 -11.06 -4.49 9.08
N PHE A 207 -10.08 -4.45 9.99
CA PHE A 207 -9.82 -5.57 10.89
C PHE A 207 -9.50 -5.08 12.31
N ASP A 208 -9.93 -5.85 13.29
CA ASP A 208 -9.87 -5.58 14.73
C ASP A 208 -8.76 -6.35 15.46
N TRP A 209 -7.78 -6.90 14.72
CA TRP A 209 -6.69 -7.72 15.26
C TRP A 209 -5.73 -6.96 16.21
#